data_AF-A0A957K7J9-F1
#
_entry.id   AF-A0A957K7J9-F1
#
_cell.length_a   1.000
_cell.length_b   1.000
_cell.length_c   1.000
_cell.angle_alpha   90.00
_cell.angle_beta   90.00
_cell.angle_gamma   90.00
#
_symmetry.space_group_name_H-M   'P 1'
#
loop_
_entity.id
_entity.type
_entity.pdbx_description
1 polymer ?
#
loop_
_entity_poly.entity_id
_entity_poly.type
_entity_poly.pdbx_seq_one_letter_code
_entity_poly.pdbx_strand_id
1 'polypeptide(L)'
;MMVDAPALRLSLLGTVRIHDGNRSEDNFRSPRAVALLLYLASQPVAVPRAELVELIWPDLPAERGRANLRWALSYLRKLLPDCWDVSRQTARFVLHAGIQVDTLALKAALELGDVEALAEAVAGAGGEFGRGFYLDEAPEFETWLLARREHWRRQLSRARQHLIDHYSGLGQYDQALVYARQLLAMDNWQEAAQRQVMLLLARNGEF
;
A
#
# COMPACT_ATOMS: atom_id res chain seq x y z
N MET A 1 17.98 23.40 -4.39
CA MET A 1 16.91 23.15 -5.38
C MET A 1 15.85 22.35 -4.63
N MET A 2 14.79 22.99 -4.16
CA MET A 2 13.69 22.28 -3.47
C MET A 2 13.02 21.39 -4.52
N VAL A 3 13.09 20.08 -4.33
CA VAL A 3 12.22 19.15 -5.04
C VAL A 3 10.85 19.40 -4.42
N ASP A 4 9.94 20.04 -5.16
CA ASP A 4 8.56 20.21 -4.71
C ASP A 4 8.04 18.85 -4.25
N ALA A 5 7.58 18.78 -3.00
CA ALA A 5 6.94 17.58 -2.48
C ALA A 5 5.79 17.22 -3.43
N PRO A 6 5.61 15.92 -3.75
CA PRO A 6 4.56 15.52 -4.67
C PRO A 6 3.22 15.99 -4.12
N ALA A 7 2.51 16.76 -4.94
CA ALA A 7 1.25 17.39 -4.55
C ALA A 7 0.18 16.35 -4.18
N LEU A 8 0.33 15.10 -4.64
CA LEU A 8 -0.64 14.02 -4.44
C LEU A 8 0.01 12.78 -3.81
N ARG A 9 -0.65 12.21 -2.80
CA ARG A 9 -0.27 10.96 -2.14
C ARG A 9 -1.44 9.99 -2.16
N LEU A 10 -1.21 8.80 -2.70
CA LEU A 10 -2.12 7.66 -2.65
C LEU A 10 -1.64 6.69 -1.58
N SER A 11 -2.43 6.54 -0.53
CA SER A 11 -2.19 5.59 0.55
C SER A 11 -2.97 4.30 0.30
N LEU A 12 -2.26 3.19 0.17
CA LEU A 12 -2.81 1.84 0.05
C LEU A 12 -2.41 0.94 1.22
N LEU A 13 -1.32 1.26 1.94
CA LEU A 13 -0.89 0.61 3.19
C LEU A 13 -1.63 1.26 4.37
N GLY A 14 -2.74 0.66 4.78
CA GLY A 14 -3.71 1.22 5.71
C GLY A 14 -5.04 1.48 5.01
N THR A 15 -5.82 2.40 5.57
CA THR A 15 -7.08 2.83 4.95
C THR A 15 -6.78 3.51 3.61
N VAL A 16 -7.51 3.15 2.56
CA VAL A 16 -7.30 3.73 1.21
C VAL A 16 -7.63 5.22 1.25
N ARG A 17 -6.68 6.09 0.88
CA ARG A 17 -6.90 7.54 0.82
C ARG A 17 -6.12 8.19 -0.31
N ILE A 18 -6.64 9.29 -0.81
CA ILE A 18 -5.93 10.22 -1.70
C ILE A 18 -5.78 11.55 -0.96
N HIS A 19 -4.56 12.04 -0.86
CA HIS A 19 -4.22 13.28 -0.17
C HIS A 19 -3.56 14.27 -1.13
N ASP A 20 -4.09 15.49 -1.25
CA ASP A 20 -3.60 16.52 -2.20
C ASP A 20 -2.82 17.68 -1.52
N GLY A 21 -2.37 17.47 -0.27
CA GLY A 21 -1.70 18.49 0.53
C GLY A 21 -2.64 19.27 1.45
N ASN A 22 -3.91 19.43 1.04
CA ASN A 22 -4.90 20.23 1.77
C ASN A 22 -6.16 19.45 2.12
N ARG A 23 -6.44 18.36 1.40
CA ARG A 23 -7.65 17.54 1.53
C ARG A 23 -7.25 16.07 1.48
N SER A 24 -7.92 15.29 2.33
CA SER A 24 -7.93 13.83 2.24
C SER A 24 -9.28 13.38 1.72
N GLU A 25 -9.29 12.65 0.62
CA GLU A 25 -10.45 11.89 0.16
C GLU A 25 -10.25 10.44 0.61
N ASP A 26 -11.03 10.02 1.60
CA ASP A 26 -11.17 8.63 2.04
C ASP A 26 -12.61 8.11 1.87
N ASN A 27 -13.55 9.01 1.56
CA ASN A 27 -14.96 8.70 1.33
C ASN A 27 -15.27 8.46 -0.15
N PHE A 28 -14.73 7.39 -0.72
CA PHE A 28 -14.98 7.04 -2.12
C PHE A 28 -16.46 6.75 -2.38
N ARG A 29 -16.99 7.30 -3.48
CA ARG A 29 -18.40 7.12 -3.89
C ARG A 29 -18.79 5.68 -4.22
N SER A 30 -17.83 4.77 -4.38
CA SER A 30 -18.10 3.38 -4.76
C SER A 30 -17.01 2.44 -4.23
N PRO A 31 -17.38 1.40 -3.43
CA PRO A 31 -16.45 0.36 -3.02
C PRO A 31 -15.80 -0.35 -4.22
N ARG A 32 -16.56 -0.64 -5.28
CA ARG A 32 -16.03 -1.29 -6.49
C ARG A 32 -15.01 -0.42 -7.24
N ALA A 33 -15.12 0.92 -7.16
CA ALA A 33 -14.08 1.80 -7.69
C ALA A 33 -12.79 1.74 -6.84
N VAL A 34 -12.92 1.60 -5.51
CA VAL A 34 -11.76 1.39 -4.61
C VAL A 34 -11.10 0.05 -4.88
N ALA A 35 -11.88 -1.02 -5.06
CA ALA A 35 -11.36 -2.34 -5.46
C ALA A 35 -10.57 -2.27 -6.76
N LEU A 36 -11.12 -1.58 -7.77
CA LEU A 36 -10.45 -1.36 -9.04
C LEU A 36 -9.14 -0.56 -8.89
N LEU A 37 -9.11 0.47 -8.03
CA LEU A 37 -7.91 1.26 -7.73
C LEU A 37 -6.84 0.40 -7.05
N LEU A 38 -7.20 -0.33 -5.98
CA LEU A 38 -6.31 -1.25 -5.27
C LEU A 38 -5.68 -2.26 -6.23
N TYR A 39 -6.52 -2.85 -7.08
CA TYR A 39 -6.09 -3.83 -8.06
C TYR A 39 -5.14 -3.21 -9.08
N LEU A 40 -5.58 -2.19 -9.82
CA LEU A 40 -4.79 -1.60 -10.90
C LEU A 40 -3.49 -0.94 -10.42
N ALA A 41 -3.50 -0.28 -9.26
CA ALA A 41 -2.27 0.30 -8.68
C ALA A 41 -1.25 -0.76 -8.25
N SER A 42 -1.67 -2.02 -8.13
CA SER A 42 -0.82 -3.16 -7.81
C SER A 42 -0.33 -3.94 -9.03
N GLN A 43 -0.76 -3.56 -10.24
CA GLN A 43 -0.39 -4.23 -11.48
C GLN A 43 0.74 -3.47 -12.21
N PRO A 44 1.82 -4.15 -12.62
CA PRO A 44 2.91 -3.52 -13.35
C PRO A 44 2.58 -3.27 -14.83
N VAL A 45 1.54 -3.93 -15.35
CA VAL A 45 1.17 -3.94 -16.77
C VAL A 45 -0.30 -3.61 -16.96
N ALA A 46 -0.68 -3.32 -18.21
CA ALA A 46 -2.07 -3.06 -18.55
C ALA A 46 -2.91 -4.33 -18.43
N VAL A 47 -4.11 -4.20 -17.86
CA VAL A 47 -5.04 -5.31 -17.63
C VAL A 47 -6.18 -5.24 -18.64
N PRO A 48 -6.57 -6.36 -19.27
CA PRO A 48 -7.76 -6.45 -20.09
C PRO A 48 -9.03 -6.00 -19.36
N ARG A 49 -9.86 -5.21 -20.02
CA ARG A 49 -11.11 -4.72 -19.44
C ARG A 49 -12.13 -5.84 -19.19
N ALA A 50 -12.05 -6.94 -19.92
CA ALA A 50 -12.88 -8.13 -19.67
C ALA A 50 -12.54 -8.76 -18.31
N GLU A 51 -11.25 -8.97 -18.04
CA GLU A 51 -10.75 -9.48 -16.75
C GLU A 51 -11.14 -8.57 -15.58
N LEU A 52 -11.02 -7.24 -15.75
CA LEU A 52 -11.47 -6.29 -14.73
C LEU A 52 -12.98 -6.36 -14.46
N VAL A 53 -13.78 -6.68 -15.47
CA VAL A 53 -15.24 -6.86 -15.30
C VAL A 53 -15.52 -8.14 -14.53
N GLU A 54 -14.91 -9.25 -14.93
CA GLU A 54 -15.07 -10.54 -14.26
C GLU A 54 -14.61 -10.50 -12.80
N LEU A 55 -13.48 -9.83 -12.52
CA LEU A 55 -12.92 -9.73 -11.18
C LEU A 55 -13.76 -8.87 -10.23
N ILE A 56 -14.29 -7.73 -10.70
CA ILE A 56 -14.90 -6.70 -9.82
C ILE A 56 -16.45 -6.73 -9.84
N TRP A 57 -17.04 -7.24 -10.92
CA TRP A 57 -18.50 -7.37 -11.10
C TRP A 57 -18.89 -8.77 -11.59
N PRO A 58 -18.47 -9.86 -10.91
CA PRO A 58 -18.77 -11.22 -11.36
C PRO A 58 -20.28 -11.54 -11.33
N ASP A 59 -21.03 -10.82 -10.51
CA ASP A 59 -22.46 -10.97 -10.28
C ASP A 59 -23.33 -10.29 -11.36
N LEU A 60 -22.73 -9.48 -12.24
CA LEU A 60 -23.46 -8.69 -13.23
C LEU A 60 -23.31 -9.24 -14.66
N PRO A 61 -24.35 -9.10 -15.51
CA PRO A 61 -24.21 -9.32 -16.93
C PRO A 61 -23.08 -8.46 -17.53
N ALA A 62 -22.32 -9.03 -18.46
CA ALA A 62 -21.11 -8.41 -19.01
C ALA A 62 -21.32 -6.97 -19.53
N GLU A 63 -22.46 -6.67 -20.15
CA GLU A 63 -22.78 -5.31 -20.62
C GLU A 63 -22.91 -4.30 -19.48
N ARG A 64 -23.55 -4.69 -18.37
CA ARG A 64 -23.66 -3.85 -17.17
C ARG A 64 -22.30 -3.71 -16.50
N GLY A 65 -21.54 -4.78 -16.38
CA GLY A 65 -20.16 -4.75 -15.86
C GLY A 65 -19.27 -3.79 -16.65
N ARG A 66 -19.31 -3.84 -18.00
CA ARG A 66 -18.57 -2.91 -18.87
C ARG A 66 -19.01 -1.45 -18.68
N ALA A 67 -20.30 -1.19 -18.51
CA ALA A 67 -20.81 0.15 -18.22
C ALA A 67 -20.30 0.67 -16.88
N ASN A 68 -20.33 -0.16 -15.83
CA ASN A 68 -19.81 0.18 -14.51
C ASN A 68 -18.30 0.41 -14.53
N LEU A 69 -17.54 -0.42 -15.26
CA LEU A 69 -16.10 -0.23 -15.43
C LEU A 69 -15.79 1.12 -16.11
N ARG A 70 -16.55 1.51 -17.15
CA ARG A 70 -16.39 2.83 -17.79
C ARG A 70 -16.62 3.97 -16.80
N TRP A 71 -17.69 3.88 -16.00
CA TRP A 71 -17.99 4.86 -14.97
C TRP A 71 -16.88 4.92 -13.91
N ALA A 72 -16.45 3.77 -13.37
CA ALA A 72 -15.44 3.68 -12.33
C ALA A 72 -14.09 4.25 -12.81
N LEU A 73 -13.65 3.92 -14.03
CA LEU A 73 -12.45 4.50 -14.61
C LEU A 73 -12.58 6.02 -14.83
N SER A 74 -13.76 6.51 -15.25
CA SER A 74 -14.00 7.95 -15.37
C SER A 74 -13.95 8.65 -14.01
N TYR A 75 -14.50 8.03 -12.97
CA TYR A 75 -14.45 8.52 -11.60
C TYR A 75 -13.01 8.58 -11.07
N LEU A 76 -12.26 7.49 -11.19
CA LEU A 76 -10.87 7.41 -10.73
C LEU A 76 -9.94 8.39 -11.48
N ARG A 77 -10.16 8.61 -12.79
CA ARG A 77 -9.41 9.61 -13.58
C ARG A 77 -9.63 11.05 -13.11
N LYS A 78 -10.76 11.36 -12.48
CA LYS A 78 -11.00 12.69 -11.89
C LYS A 78 -10.28 12.85 -10.56
N LEU A 79 -10.13 11.77 -9.79
CA LEU A 79 -9.43 11.79 -8.51
C LEU A 79 -7.91 11.78 -8.68
N LEU A 80 -7.42 11.04 -9.66
CA LEU A 80 -6.00 10.84 -9.94
C LEU A 80 -5.74 11.21 -11.40
N PRO A 81 -5.71 12.52 -11.73
CA PRO A 81 -5.41 12.96 -13.09
C PRO A 81 -4.03 12.45 -13.52
N ASP A 82 -3.87 12.19 -14.81
CA ASP A 82 -2.62 11.74 -15.45
C ASP A 82 -2.03 10.40 -14.96
N CYS A 83 -2.69 9.71 -14.02
CA CYS A 83 -2.26 8.43 -13.49
C CYS A 83 -2.85 7.21 -14.22
N TRP A 84 -3.37 7.40 -15.43
CA TRP A 84 -4.15 6.37 -16.13
C TRP A 84 -3.84 6.30 -17.61
N ASP A 85 -3.53 5.09 -18.06
CA ASP A 85 -3.46 4.72 -19.48
C ASP A 85 -4.61 3.75 -19.77
N VAL A 86 -5.65 4.25 -20.44
CA VAL A 86 -6.91 3.54 -20.64
C VAL A 86 -7.28 3.54 -22.12
N SER A 87 -7.45 2.35 -22.66
CA SER A 87 -7.92 2.11 -24.01
C SER A 87 -9.32 1.49 -24.02
N ARG A 88 -9.81 1.13 -25.21
CA ARG A 88 -11.05 0.34 -25.34
C ARG A 88 -10.91 -1.10 -24.83
N GLN A 89 -9.69 -1.62 -24.74
CA GLN A 89 -9.41 -3.02 -24.45
C GLN A 89 -8.72 -3.22 -23.10
N THR A 90 -7.98 -2.23 -22.63
CA THR A 90 -7.14 -2.34 -21.44
C THR A 90 -7.25 -1.10 -20.54
N ALA A 91 -6.89 -1.27 -19.27
CA ALA A 91 -6.66 -0.18 -18.34
C ALA A 91 -5.39 -0.44 -17.54
N ARG A 92 -4.63 0.62 -17.26
CA ARG A 92 -3.40 0.58 -16.49
C ARG A 92 -3.33 1.79 -15.58
N PHE A 93 -2.90 1.57 -14.33
CA PHE A 93 -2.43 2.65 -13.48
C PHE A 93 -1.00 3.01 -13.86
N VAL A 94 -0.73 4.29 -14.09
CA VAL A 94 0.58 4.81 -14.46
C VAL A 94 1.06 5.74 -13.36
N LEU A 95 2.26 5.51 -12.85
CA LEU A 95 2.86 6.40 -11.87
C LEU A 95 3.28 7.70 -12.55
N HIS A 96 2.62 8.80 -12.20
CA HIS A 96 2.97 10.15 -12.65
C HIS A 96 3.94 10.80 -11.65
N ALA A 97 4.84 11.68 -12.11
CA ALA A 97 5.87 12.29 -11.25
C ALA A 97 5.30 13.10 -10.07
N GLY A 98 4.09 13.63 -10.23
CA GLY A 98 3.39 14.41 -9.19
C GLY A 98 2.66 13.57 -8.13
N ILE A 99 2.72 12.23 -8.20
CA ILE A 99 2.07 11.34 -7.23
C ILE A 99 3.08 10.46 -6.50
N GLN A 100 2.92 10.34 -5.18
CA GLN A 100 3.53 9.29 -4.37
C GLN A 100 2.51 8.19 -4.10
N VAL A 101 2.92 6.94 -4.28
CA VAL A 101 2.14 5.76 -3.86
C VAL A 101 2.95 5.03 -2.80
N ASP A 102 2.40 4.87 -1.61
CA ASP A 102 3.13 4.34 -0.44
C ASP A 102 3.72 2.94 -0.68
N THR A 103 3.00 2.07 -1.38
CA THR A 103 3.48 0.75 -1.78
C THR A 103 4.69 0.81 -2.70
N LEU A 104 4.70 1.73 -3.66
CA LEU A 104 5.80 1.90 -4.61
C LEU A 104 7.01 2.57 -3.92
N ALA A 105 6.77 3.53 -3.03
CA ALA A 105 7.82 4.16 -2.23
C ALA A 105 8.51 3.13 -1.32
N LEU A 106 7.74 2.31 -0.60
CA LEU A 106 8.28 1.24 0.24
C LEU A 106 9.09 0.23 -0.58
N LYS A 107 8.57 -0.19 -1.73
CA LYS A 107 9.25 -1.13 -2.62
C LYS A 107 10.59 -0.55 -3.11
N ALA A 108 10.60 0.70 -3.58
CA ALA A 108 11.80 1.36 -4.08
C ALA A 108 12.86 1.50 -2.96
N ALA A 109 12.45 1.91 -1.75
CA ALA A 109 13.36 2.02 -0.61
C ALA A 109 13.99 0.67 -0.22
N LEU A 110 13.19 -0.41 -0.24
CA LEU A 110 13.70 -1.77 -0.01
C LEU A 110 14.67 -2.24 -1.09
N GLU A 111 14.39 -1.94 -2.36
CA GLU A 111 15.23 -2.33 -3.49
C GLU A 111 16.56 -1.57 -3.53
N LEU A 112 16.54 -0.28 -3.22
CA LEU A 112 17.73 0.58 -3.21
C LEU A 112 18.54 0.47 -1.90
N GLY A 113 17.95 -0.09 -0.85
CA GLY A 113 18.57 -0.12 0.48
C GLY A 113 18.71 1.26 1.12
N ASP A 114 17.88 2.22 0.68
CA ASP A 114 17.86 3.57 1.21
C ASP A 114 17.14 3.58 2.57
N VAL A 115 17.93 3.66 3.64
CA VAL A 115 17.45 3.59 5.03
C VAL A 115 16.55 4.77 5.36
N GLU A 116 16.85 5.95 4.85
CA GLU A 116 16.11 7.18 5.16
C GLU A 116 14.73 7.14 4.48
N ALA A 117 14.70 6.78 3.19
CA ALA A 117 13.45 6.56 2.47
C ALA A 117 12.65 5.38 3.06
N LEU A 118 13.32 4.34 3.56
CA LEU A 118 12.68 3.19 4.19
C LEU A 118 12.01 3.57 5.51
N ALA A 119 12.68 4.37 6.34
CA ALA A 119 12.13 4.91 7.57
C ALA A 119 10.90 5.78 7.30
N GLU A 120 10.96 6.67 6.30
CA GLU A 120 9.81 7.49 5.89
C GLU A 120 8.63 6.62 5.41
N ALA A 121 8.88 5.63 4.56
CA ALA A 121 7.85 4.74 4.04
C ALA A 121 7.19 3.90 5.15
N VAL A 122 7.97 3.39 6.11
CA VAL A 122 7.44 2.65 7.27
C VAL A 122 6.63 3.55 8.19
N ALA A 123 7.07 4.78 8.44
CA ALA A 123 6.35 5.74 9.27
C ALA A 123 5.01 6.17 8.64
N GLY A 124 4.96 6.29 7.32
CA GLY A 124 3.74 6.62 6.56
C GLY A 124 2.76 5.45 6.38
N ALA A 125 3.21 4.21 6.57
CA ALA A 125 2.37 3.02 6.38
C ALA A 125 1.37 2.86 7.53
N GLY A 126 0.07 3.04 7.23
CA GLY A 126 -1.04 2.91 8.17
C GLY A 126 -1.41 1.45 8.53
N GLY A 127 -0.60 0.48 8.12
CA GLY A 127 -0.75 -0.94 8.45
C GLY A 127 -1.14 -1.81 7.27
N GLU A 128 -2.18 -2.62 7.45
CA GLU A 128 -2.66 -3.60 6.46
C GLU A 128 -3.04 -2.94 5.13
N PHE A 129 -2.66 -3.55 4.01
CA PHE A 129 -3.05 -3.09 2.68
C PHE A 129 -4.59 -3.07 2.52
N GLY A 130 -5.13 -1.90 2.16
CA GLY A 130 -6.59 -1.71 2.05
C GLY A 130 -7.33 -2.01 3.35
N ARG A 131 -6.79 -1.57 4.50
CA ARG A 131 -7.33 -1.85 5.83
C ARG A 131 -8.82 -1.48 5.92
N GLY A 132 -9.63 -2.44 6.35
CA GLY A 132 -11.08 -2.26 6.52
C GLY A 132 -11.88 -2.29 5.22
N PHE A 133 -11.23 -2.54 4.07
CA PHE A 133 -11.91 -2.72 2.79
C PHE A 133 -12.27 -4.19 2.56
N TYR A 134 -13.49 -4.44 2.11
CA TYR A 134 -14.00 -5.75 1.71
C TYR A 134 -15.03 -5.56 0.59
N LEU A 135 -15.15 -6.55 -0.29
CA LEU A 135 -16.10 -6.58 -1.40
C LEU A 135 -16.79 -7.95 -1.46
N ASP A 136 -17.89 -8.09 -0.72
CA ASP A 136 -18.61 -9.36 -0.52
C ASP A 136 -19.06 -10.04 -1.83
N GLU A 137 -19.44 -9.24 -2.83
CA GLU A 137 -19.97 -9.71 -4.12
C GLU A 137 -18.86 -10.10 -5.13
N ALA A 138 -17.59 -10.16 -4.72
CA ALA A 138 -16.45 -10.46 -5.59
C ALA A 138 -15.41 -11.39 -4.94
N PRO A 139 -15.68 -12.72 -4.85
CA PRO A 139 -14.84 -13.66 -4.11
C PRO A 139 -13.41 -13.82 -4.66
N GLU A 140 -13.24 -13.73 -5.98
CA GLU A 140 -11.91 -13.77 -6.61
C GLU A 140 -11.07 -12.53 -6.23
N PHE A 141 -11.71 -11.36 -6.18
CA PHE A 141 -11.06 -10.14 -5.70
C PHE A 141 -10.69 -10.26 -4.22
N GLU A 142 -11.55 -10.81 -3.37
CA GLU A 142 -11.25 -11.02 -1.94
C GLU A 142 -10.08 -11.98 -1.74
N THR A 143 -10.01 -13.06 -2.52
CA THR A 143 -8.88 -13.99 -2.52
C THR A 143 -7.59 -13.29 -2.92
N TRP A 144 -7.63 -12.48 -3.98
CA TRP A 144 -6.50 -11.65 -4.39
C TRP A 144 -6.10 -10.64 -3.31
N LEU A 145 -7.06 -9.98 -2.66
CA LEU A 145 -6.82 -8.96 -1.63
C LEU A 145 -6.14 -9.58 -0.42
N LEU A 146 -6.58 -10.76 0.01
CA LEU A 146 -5.94 -11.51 1.10
C LEU A 146 -4.48 -11.83 0.79
N ALA A 147 -4.20 -12.35 -0.41
CA ALA A 147 -2.83 -12.63 -0.84
C ALA A 147 -1.97 -11.34 -0.90
N ARG A 148 -2.57 -10.22 -1.33
CA ARG A 148 -1.89 -8.92 -1.41
C ARG A 148 -1.62 -8.32 -0.03
N ARG A 149 -2.54 -8.48 0.94
CA ARG A 149 -2.35 -8.11 2.34
C ARG A 149 -1.17 -8.85 2.96
N GLU A 150 -1.13 -10.17 2.77
CA GLU A 150 -0.02 -10.99 3.25
C GLU A 150 1.32 -10.61 2.60
N HIS A 151 1.32 -10.33 1.30
CA HIS A 151 2.51 -9.83 0.61
C HIS A 151 3.05 -8.56 1.25
N TRP A 152 2.20 -7.54 1.46
CA TRP A 152 2.63 -6.27 2.04
C TRP A 152 2.96 -6.35 3.53
N ARG A 153 2.29 -7.22 4.28
CA ARG A 153 2.66 -7.55 5.66
C ARG A 153 4.12 -8.02 5.72
N ARG A 154 4.51 -8.95 4.85
CA ARG A 154 5.90 -9.44 4.77
C ARG A 154 6.90 -8.35 4.34
N GLN A 155 6.54 -7.49 3.39
CA GLN A 155 7.41 -6.39 2.98
C GLN A 155 7.64 -5.38 4.12
N LEU A 156 6.57 -5.03 4.85
CA LEU A 156 6.65 -4.15 6.01
C LEU A 156 7.47 -4.76 7.16
N SER A 157 7.33 -6.07 7.42
CA SER A 157 8.17 -6.76 8.40
C SER A 157 9.64 -6.75 7.99
N ARG A 158 9.94 -7.01 6.71
CA ARG A 158 11.30 -6.94 6.16
C ARG A 158 11.89 -5.53 6.27
N ALA A 159 11.11 -4.51 5.95
CA ALA A 159 11.52 -3.11 6.08
C ALA A 159 11.89 -2.76 7.51
N ARG A 160 11.03 -3.12 8.47
CA ARG A 160 11.32 -2.90 9.90
C ARG A 160 12.56 -3.67 10.36
N GLN A 161 12.73 -4.92 9.95
CA GLN A 161 13.93 -5.68 10.29
C GLN A 161 15.20 -4.98 9.80
N HIS A 162 15.20 -4.48 8.56
CA HIS A 162 16.33 -3.73 8.02
C HIS A 162 16.64 -2.48 8.85
N LEU A 163 15.61 -1.71 9.24
CA LEU A 163 15.79 -0.55 10.11
C LEU A 163 16.32 -0.94 11.50
N ILE A 164 15.83 -2.02 12.10
CA ILE A 164 16.32 -2.55 13.38
C ILE A 164 17.81 -2.89 13.27
N ASP A 165 18.20 -3.64 12.25
CA ASP A 165 19.57 -4.09 12.05
C ASP A 165 20.51 -2.89 11.81
N HIS A 166 20.07 -1.91 11.00
CA HIS A 166 20.79 -0.68 10.73
C HIS A 166 21.04 0.14 12.01
N TYR A 167 19.97 0.50 12.73
CA TYR A 167 20.10 1.31 13.95
C TYR A 167 20.83 0.58 15.07
N SER A 168 20.66 -0.74 15.17
CA SER A 168 21.43 -1.57 16.12
C SER A 168 22.93 -1.56 15.80
N GLY A 169 23.29 -1.64 14.51
CA GLY A 169 24.69 -1.58 14.06
C GLY A 169 25.36 -0.24 14.36
N LEU A 170 24.58 0.85 14.40
CA LEU A 170 25.04 2.18 14.80
C LEU A 170 25.02 2.42 16.32
N GLY A 171 24.58 1.44 17.12
CA GLY A 171 24.40 1.59 18.57
C GLY A 171 23.22 2.48 18.97
N GLN A 172 22.33 2.83 18.03
CA GLN A 172 21.14 3.64 18.24
C GLN A 172 19.96 2.77 18.69
N TYR A 173 20.10 2.16 19.87
CA TYR A 173 19.15 1.14 20.35
C TYR A 173 17.73 1.68 20.58
N ASP A 174 17.57 2.94 20.97
CA ASP A 174 16.25 3.59 21.09
C ASP A 174 15.47 3.56 19.76
N GLN A 175 16.14 3.89 18.65
CA GLN A 175 15.52 3.88 17.32
C GLN A 175 15.21 2.45 16.89
N ALA A 176 16.14 1.52 17.10
CA ALA A 176 15.91 0.10 16.83
C ALA A 176 14.70 -0.44 17.62
N LEU A 177 14.53 -0.02 18.88
CA LEU A 177 13.45 -0.45 19.75
C LEU A 177 12.07 0.04 19.27
N VAL A 178 11.98 1.24 18.68
CA VAL A 178 10.74 1.74 18.05
C VAL A 178 10.27 0.76 16.97
N TYR A 179 11.15 0.37 16.05
CA TYR A 179 10.78 -0.54 14.96
C TYR A 179 10.55 -1.98 15.45
N ALA A 180 11.30 -2.44 16.46
CA ALA A 180 11.10 -3.76 17.06
C ALA A 180 9.74 -3.88 17.77
N ARG A 181 9.30 -2.83 18.47
CA ARG A 181 7.96 -2.77 19.08
C ARG A 181 6.85 -2.77 18.02
N GLN A 182 7.04 -2.04 16.91
CA GLN A 182 6.08 -2.08 15.81
C GLN A 182 5.99 -3.45 15.15
N LEU A 183 7.12 -4.15 14.98
CA LEU A 183 7.17 -5.51 14.45
C LEU A 183 6.41 -6.49 15.36
N LEU A 184 6.59 -6.36 16.68
CA LEU A 184 5.86 -7.15 17.68
C LEU A 184 4.34 -6.96 17.62
N ALA A 185 3.89 -5.71 17.50
CA ALA A 185 2.46 -5.39 17.47
C ALA A 185 1.72 -6.00 16.27
N MET A 186 2.43 -6.39 15.20
CA MET A 186 1.86 -7.03 14.02
C MET A 186 1.76 -8.55 14.15
N ASP A 187 2.65 -9.18 14.93
CA ASP A 187 2.75 -10.63 15.09
C ASP A 187 2.95 -10.97 16.58
N ASN A 188 1.87 -10.87 17.38
CA ASN A 188 1.90 -11.10 18.84
C ASN A 188 2.43 -12.48 19.27
N TRP A 189 2.60 -13.44 18.35
CA TRP A 189 3.06 -14.82 18.63
C TRP A 189 4.49 -15.13 18.15
N GLN A 190 5.28 -14.13 17.72
CA GLN A 190 6.68 -14.37 17.36
C GLN A 190 7.63 -14.18 18.54
N GLU A 191 8.03 -15.30 19.14
CA GLU A 191 9.05 -15.38 20.19
C GLU A 191 10.38 -14.70 19.76
N ALA A 192 10.71 -14.73 18.46
CA ALA A 192 11.89 -14.07 17.91
C ALA A 192 11.83 -12.54 18.05
N ALA A 193 10.68 -11.92 17.76
CA ALA A 193 10.50 -10.48 17.92
C ALA A 193 10.48 -10.06 19.40
N GLN A 194 9.99 -10.93 20.29
CA GLN A 194 10.03 -10.70 21.75
C GLN A 194 11.47 -10.74 22.27
N ARG A 195 12.25 -11.75 21.87
CA ARG A 195 13.68 -11.83 22.18
C ARG A 195 14.45 -10.62 21.66
N GLN A 196 14.12 -10.14 20.46
CA GLN A 196 14.79 -8.97 19.87
C GLN A 196 14.53 -7.70 20.68
N VAL A 197 13.29 -7.48 21.16
CA VAL A 197 13.00 -6.38 22.08
C VAL A 197 13.74 -6.52 23.41
N MET A 198 13.76 -7.71 24.02
CA MET A 198 14.51 -7.95 25.26
C MET A 198 16.01 -7.67 25.10
N LEU A 199 16.61 -8.11 23.99
CA LEU A 199 18.03 -7.86 23.69
C LEU A 199 18.32 -6.37 23.49
N LEU A 200 17.43 -5.64 22.83
CA LEU A 200 17.58 -4.20 22.63
C LEU A 200 17.47 -3.43 23.95
N LEU A 201 16.52 -3.79 24.82
CA LEU A 201 16.39 -3.21 26.17
C LEU A 201 17.63 -3.47 27.03
N ALA A 202 18.16 -4.72 27.01
CA ALA A 202 19.40 -5.07 27.70
C ALA A 202 20.58 -4.21 27.25
N ARG A 203 20.69 -3.96 25.94
CA ARG A 203 21.77 -3.13 25.36
C ARG A 203 21.59 -1.64 25.62
N ASN A 204 20.35 -1.20 25.84
CA ASN A 204 20.03 0.19 26.19
C ASN A 204 20.24 0.50 27.68
N GLY A 205 20.54 -0.50 28.50
CA GLY A 205 20.70 -0.33 29.95
C GLY A 205 19.39 -0.18 30.72
N GLU A 206 18.26 -0.50 30.10
CA GLU A 206 16.94 -0.53 30.75
C GLU A 206 16.62 -1.97 31.19
N PHE A 207 17.04 -2.32 32.40
CA PHE A 207 16.66 -3.53 33.13
C PHE A 207 16.28 -3.20 34.57
#